data_AF-L9YUF7-F1
#
_entry.id   AF-L9YUF7-F1
#
_cell.length_a   1.000
_cell.length_b   1.000
_cell.length_c   1.000
_cell.angle_alpha   90.00
_cell.angle_beta   90.00
_cell.angle_gamma   90.00
#
_symmetry.space_group_name_H-M   'P 1'
#
loop_
_entity.id
_entity.type
_entity.pdbx_description
1 polymer ?
#
loop_
_entity_poly.entity_id
_entity_poly.type
_entity_poly.pdbx_seq_one_letter_code
_entity_poly.pdbx_strand_id
1 'polypeptide(L)'
;MAVLVPEFVTMVIALTLAQQLEQSISLGIFLLGAVLALLSALAWRRERDRRMAVVAVGYLMFAIYGFVVFLEYYLFSYFSVRTVELLEHSAAALILVGLLAFFLALTWD
;
A
#
# COMPACT_ATOMS: atom_id res chain seq x y z
N MET A 1 34.37 14.72 -18.80
CA MET A 1 33.86 13.42 -19.29
C MET A 1 34.04 12.28 -18.29
N ALA A 2 35.24 12.05 -17.73
CA ALA A 2 35.47 10.94 -16.77
C ALA A 2 34.76 11.07 -15.40
N VAL A 3 34.48 12.30 -14.95
CA VAL A 3 33.78 12.57 -13.67
C VAL A 3 32.25 12.42 -13.78
N LEU A 4 31.68 12.52 -14.99
CA LEU A 4 30.22 12.44 -15.20
C LEU A 4 29.72 10.99 -15.27
N VAL A 5 30.57 10.04 -15.67
CA VAL A 5 30.24 8.61 -15.74
C VAL A 5 29.93 8.02 -14.35
N PRO A 6 30.73 8.24 -13.29
CA PRO A 6 30.41 7.70 -11.97
C PRO A 6 29.12 8.28 -11.38
N GLU A 7 28.87 9.58 -11.51
CA GLU A 7 27.63 10.20 -11.01
C GLU A 7 26.37 9.65 -11.72
N PHE A 8 26.44 9.49 -13.05
CA PHE A 8 25.35 8.91 -13.82
C PHE A 8 25.06 7.46 -13.40
N VAL A 9 26.09 6.64 -13.21
CA VAL A 9 25.94 5.24 -12.76
C VAL A 9 25.31 5.19 -11.36
N THR A 10 25.77 6.03 -10.43
CA THR A 10 25.19 6.10 -9.09
C THR A 10 23.72 6.52 -9.13
N MET A 11 23.36 7.49 -9.97
CA MET A 11 21.96 7.93 -10.16
C MET A 11 21.07 6.79 -10.67
N VAL A 12 21.50 6.05 -11.70
CA VAL A 12 20.73 4.92 -12.25
C VAL A 12 20.56 3.83 -11.19
N ILE A 13 21.61 3.48 -10.46
CA ILE A 13 21.53 2.49 -9.37
C ILE A 13 20.53 2.95 -8.30
N ALA A 14 20.63 4.20 -7.85
CA ALA A 14 19.71 4.74 -6.85
C ALA A 14 18.25 4.68 -7.31
N LEU A 15 17.97 5.03 -8.57
CA LEU A 15 16.62 5.00 -9.12
C LEU A 15 16.07 3.56 -9.19
N THR A 16 16.89 2.61 -9.65
CA THR A 16 16.50 1.20 -9.69
C THR A 16 16.28 0.61 -8.30
N LEU A 17 17.06 1.03 -7.31
CA LEU A 17 16.91 0.60 -5.92
C LEU A 17 15.63 1.17 -5.30
N ALA A 18 15.34 2.44 -5.54
CA ALA A 18 14.10 3.08 -5.08
C ALA A 18 12.86 2.34 -5.60
N GLN A 19 12.84 2.03 -6.90
CA GLN A 19 11.77 1.24 -7.52
C GLN A 19 11.65 -0.17 -6.89
N GLN A 20 12.75 -0.87 -6.66
CA GLN A 20 12.71 -2.20 -6.03
C GLN A 20 12.20 -2.15 -4.58
N LEU A 21 12.62 -1.15 -3.81
CA LEU A 21 12.16 -0.95 -2.44
C LEU A 21 10.66 -0.64 -2.41
N GLU A 22 10.21 0.27 -3.27
CA GLU A 22 8.80 0.61 -3.42
C GLU A 22 7.94 -0.61 -3.75
N GLN A 23 8.33 -1.41 -4.75
CA GLN A 23 7.60 -2.62 -5.14
C GLN A 23 7.62 -3.71 -4.05
N SER A 24 8.76 -3.93 -3.40
CA SER A 24 8.88 -4.96 -2.37
C SER A 24 8.11 -4.61 -1.09
N ILE A 25 8.17 -3.35 -0.66
CA ILE A 25 7.46 -2.86 0.52
C ILE A 25 5.95 -2.81 0.25
N SER A 26 5.52 -2.31 -0.90
CA SER A 26 4.10 -2.27 -1.28
C SER A 26 3.49 -3.68 -1.40
N LEU A 27 4.23 -4.64 -1.95
CA LEU A 27 3.85 -6.06 -1.92
C LEU A 27 3.73 -6.59 -0.50
N GLY A 28 4.68 -6.24 0.38
CA GLY A 28 4.63 -6.59 1.81
C GLY A 28 3.39 -6.05 2.49
N ILE A 29 3.04 -4.79 2.26
CA ILE A 29 1.83 -4.15 2.78
C ILE A 29 0.57 -4.85 2.25
N PHE A 30 0.52 -5.16 0.96
CA PHE A 30 -0.60 -5.87 0.35
C PHE A 30 -0.81 -7.24 0.99
N LEU A 31 0.23 -8.07 1.03
CA LEU A 31 0.14 -9.43 1.54
C LEU A 31 -0.18 -9.45 3.03
N LEU A 32 0.54 -8.66 3.83
CA LEU A 32 0.33 -8.61 5.27
C LEU A 32 -1.03 -8.02 5.61
N GLY A 33 -1.42 -6.92 4.96
CA GLY A 33 -2.74 -6.30 5.11
C GLY A 33 -3.86 -7.25 4.73
N ALA A 34 -3.73 -7.99 3.63
CA ALA A 34 -4.74 -8.97 3.20
C ALA A 34 -4.89 -10.13 4.18
N VAL A 35 -3.77 -10.67 4.70
CA VAL A 35 -3.79 -11.72 5.73
C VAL A 35 -4.45 -11.20 7.00
N LEU A 36 -4.08 -10.02 7.48
CA LEU A 36 -4.66 -9.43 8.69
C LEU A 36 -6.15 -9.12 8.50
N ALA A 37 -6.55 -8.58 7.36
CA ALA A 37 -7.95 -8.34 7.02
C ALA A 37 -8.76 -9.65 7.03
N LEU A 38 -8.20 -10.73 6.46
CA LEU A 38 -8.83 -12.04 6.45
C LEU A 38 -8.99 -12.61 7.86
N LEU A 39 -7.92 -12.56 8.67
CA LEU A 39 -7.96 -13.04 10.06
C LEU A 39 -8.96 -12.24 10.90
N SER A 40 -8.99 -10.91 10.76
CA SER A 40 -9.97 -10.04 11.44
C SER A 40 -11.40 -10.31 10.96
N ALA A 41 -11.62 -10.58 9.67
CA ALA A 41 -12.92 -10.96 9.15
C ALA A 41 -13.38 -12.33 9.67
N LEU A 42 -12.46 -13.29 9.80
CA LEU A 42 -12.74 -14.60 10.42
C LEU A 42 -13.08 -14.46 11.90
N ALA A 43 -12.34 -13.62 12.65
CA ALA A 43 -12.65 -13.31 14.04
C ALA A 43 -14.03 -12.66 14.18
N TRP A 44 -14.35 -11.69 13.32
CA TRP A 44 -15.69 -11.10 13.24
C TRP A 44 -16.78 -12.13 12.99
N ARG A 45 -16.56 -13.10 12.08
CA ARG A 45 -17.54 -14.17 11.85
C ARG A 45 -17.76 -15.07 13.07
N ARG A 46 -16.71 -15.32 13.86
CA ARG A 46 -16.77 -16.18 15.04
C ARG A 46 -17.44 -15.49 16.22
N GLU A 47 -17.07 -14.25 16.51
CA GLU A 47 -17.48 -13.53 17.72
C GLU A 47 -18.62 -12.54 17.47
N ARG A 48 -18.93 -12.24 16.19
CA ARG A 48 -19.90 -11.22 15.76
C ARG A 48 -19.62 -9.82 16.32
N ASP A 49 -18.42 -9.58 16.81
CA ASP A 49 -17.99 -8.28 17.30
C ASP A 49 -17.84 -7.28 16.14
N ARG A 50 -18.60 -6.19 16.19
CA ARG A 50 -18.55 -5.11 15.21
C ARG A 50 -17.18 -4.43 15.17
N ARG A 51 -16.43 -4.43 16.28
CA ARG A 51 -15.08 -3.85 16.34
C ARG A 51 -14.14 -4.59 15.39
N MET A 52 -14.18 -5.92 15.38
CA MET A 52 -13.37 -6.74 14.48
C MET A 52 -13.70 -6.53 13.01
N ALA A 53 -14.97 -6.21 12.68
CA ALA A 53 -15.37 -5.85 11.32
C ALA A 53 -14.71 -4.54 10.86
N VAL A 54 -14.68 -3.52 11.72
CA VAL A 54 -14.05 -2.22 11.42
C VAL A 54 -12.54 -2.39 11.26
N VAL A 55 -11.90 -3.17 12.13
CA VAL A 55 -10.47 -3.52 12.02
C VAL A 55 -10.16 -4.23 10.71
N ALA A 56 -11.00 -5.19 10.30
CA ALA A 56 -10.84 -5.89 9.02
C ALA A 56 -10.90 -4.92 7.83
N VAL A 57 -11.82 -3.95 7.86
CA VAL A 57 -11.89 -2.89 6.84
C VAL A 57 -10.63 -2.03 6.85
N GLY A 58 -10.11 -1.66 8.03
CA GLY A 58 -8.87 -0.90 8.15
C GLY A 58 -7.68 -1.62 7.49
N TYR A 59 -7.48 -2.91 7.81
CA TYR A 59 -6.45 -3.72 7.17
C TYR A 59 -6.67 -3.89 5.66
N LEU A 60 -7.93 -4.01 5.22
CA LEU A 60 -8.26 -4.09 3.80
C LEU A 60 -7.89 -2.80 3.05
N MET A 61 -8.10 -1.63 3.64
CA MET A 61 -7.70 -0.34 3.04
C MET A 61 -6.18 -0.27 2.85
N PHE A 62 -5.39 -0.71 3.83
CA PHE A 62 -3.94 -0.81 3.68
C PHE A 62 -3.53 -1.81 2.60
N ALA A 63 -4.21 -2.96 2.54
CA ALA A 63 -3.95 -3.96 1.51
C ALA A 63 -4.20 -3.41 0.10
N ILE A 64 -5.32 -2.71 -0.10
CA ILE A 64 -5.65 -2.07 -1.39
C ILE A 64 -4.62 -1.02 -1.76
N TYR A 65 -4.20 -0.17 -0.82
CA TYR A 65 -3.11 0.78 -1.05
C TYR A 65 -1.82 0.07 -1.52
N GLY A 66 -1.36 -0.94 -0.78
CA GLY A 66 -0.16 -1.69 -1.14
C GLY A 66 -0.27 -2.35 -2.51
N PHE A 67 -1.47 -2.83 -2.87
CA PHE A 67 -1.73 -3.42 -4.18
C PHE A 67 -1.67 -2.39 -5.32
N VAL A 68 -2.25 -1.21 -5.12
CA VAL A 68 -2.25 -0.14 -6.13
C VAL A 68 -0.83 0.34 -6.41
N VAL A 69 -0.04 0.61 -5.36
CA VAL A 69 1.37 1.05 -5.48
C VAL A 69 2.22 -0.06 -6.12
N PHE A 70 2.03 -1.32 -5.73
CA PHE A 70 2.74 -2.44 -6.34
C PHE A 70 2.51 -2.54 -7.85
N LEU A 71 1.30 -2.20 -8.31
CA LEU A 71 0.92 -2.22 -9.71
C LEU A 71 1.41 -1.03 -10.54
N GLU A 72 1.89 0.03 -9.91
CA GLU A 72 2.25 1.31 -10.57
C GLU A 72 3.06 1.10 -11.85
N TYR A 73 4.21 0.42 -11.74
CA TYR A 73 5.10 0.17 -12.87
C TYR A 73 4.48 -0.74 -13.95
N TYR A 74 3.57 -1.64 -13.58
CA TYR A 74 2.83 -2.46 -14.54
C TYR A 74 1.75 -1.65 -15.26
N LEU A 75 1.16 -0.66 -14.60
CA LEU A 75 0.10 0.20 -15.13
C LEU A 75 0.60 1.21 -16.17
N PHE A 76 1.88 1.58 -16.17
CA PHE A 76 2.45 2.47 -17.20
C PHE A 76 2.32 1.91 -18.63
N SER A 77 2.16 0.59 -18.80
CA SER A 77 1.92 -0.01 -20.11
C SER A 77 0.50 0.20 -20.63
N TYR A 78 -0.44 0.52 -19.74
CA TYR A 78 -1.87 0.60 -20.03
C TYR A 78 -2.43 2.02 -19.86
N PHE A 79 -1.84 2.83 -18.99
CA PHE A 79 -2.31 4.16 -18.61
C PHE A 79 -1.20 5.21 -18.76
N SER A 80 -1.62 6.48 -18.85
CA SER A 80 -0.69 7.60 -18.89
C SER A 80 0.03 7.77 -17.55
N VAL A 81 1.27 8.28 -17.58
CA VAL A 81 2.06 8.57 -16.37
C VAL A 81 1.27 9.40 -15.37
N ARG A 82 0.62 10.47 -15.84
CA ARG A 82 -0.22 11.35 -15.03
C ARG A 82 -1.34 10.59 -14.30
N THR A 83 -1.98 9.63 -14.97
CA THR A 83 -3.08 8.87 -14.38
C THR A 83 -2.57 7.93 -13.30
N VAL A 84 -1.44 7.27 -13.54
CA VAL A 84 -0.82 6.33 -12.60
C VAL A 84 -0.32 7.06 -11.36
N GLU A 85 0.37 8.19 -11.54
CA GLU A 85 0.85 9.04 -10.44
C GLU A 85 -0.31 9.56 -9.58
N LEU A 86 -1.40 10.04 -10.20
CA LEU A 86 -2.60 10.47 -9.46
C LEU A 86 -3.26 9.31 -8.72
N LEU A 87 -3.28 8.11 -9.31
CA LEU A 87 -3.87 6.93 -8.69
C LEU A 87 -3.07 6.53 -7.43
N GLU A 88 -1.75 6.48 -7.53
CA GLU A 88 -0.86 6.17 -6.42
C GLU A 88 -1.02 7.19 -5.26
N HIS A 89 -0.95 8.48 -5.59
CA HIS A 89 -1.07 9.55 -4.60
C HIS A 89 -2.46 9.60 -3.96
N SER A 90 -3.52 9.38 -4.74
CA SER A 90 -4.88 9.35 -4.19
C SER A 90 -5.14 8.09 -3.35
N ALA A 91 -4.52 6.96 -3.68
CA ALA A 91 -4.61 5.73 -2.88
C ALA A 91 -4.02 5.91 -1.48
N ALA A 92 -3.07 6.83 -1.27
CA ALA A 92 -2.58 7.16 0.06
C ALA A 92 -3.69 7.65 1.02
N ALA A 93 -4.80 8.18 0.49
CA ALA A 93 -5.97 8.53 1.31
C ALA A 93 -6.60 7.29 1.99
N LEU A 94 -6.45 6.09 1.41
CA LEU A 94 -6.89 4.84 2.03
C LEU A 94 -6.14 4.56 3.33
N ILE A 95 -4.88 4.98 3.44
CA ILE A 95 -4.13 4.86 4.69
C ILE A 95 -4.78 5.70 5.78
N LEU A 96 -5.13 6.95 5.47
CA LEU A 96 -5.78 7.85 6.43
C LEU A 96 -7.14 7.28 6.89
N VAL A 97 -7.94 6.78 5.94
CA VAL A 97 -9.22 6.14 6.26
C VAL A 97 -9.02 4.87 7.08
N GLY A 98 -8.00 4.05 6.76
CA GLY A 98 -7.65 2.86 7.52
C GLY A 98 -7.27 3.19 8.97
N LEU A 99 -6.43 4.20 9.18
CA LEU A 99 -6.06 4.68 10.52
C LEU A 99 -7.27 5.19 11.31
N LEU A 100 -8.17 5.92 10.66
CA LEU A 100 -9.44 6.34 11.27
C LEU A 100 -10.30 5.13 11.65
N ALA A 101 -10.36 4.10 10.82
CA ALA A 101 -11.09 2.86 11.14
C ALA A 101 -10.51 2.19 12.41
N PHE A 102 -9.19 2.12 12.55
CA PHE A 102 -8.57 1.62 13.79
C PHE A 102 -8.94 2.46 15.01
N PHE A 103 -8.90 3.78 14.89
CA PHE A 103 -9.29 4.67 15.98
C PHE A 103 -10.77 4.49 16.37
N LEU A 104 -11.65 4.36 15.39
CA LEU A 104 -13.07 4.07 15.62
C LEU A 104 -13.28 2.70 16.30
N ALA A 105 -12.54 1.68 15.88
CA ALA A 105 -12.60 0.37 16.50
C ALA A 105 -12.14 0.38 17.97
N LEU A 106 -11.20 1.27 18.33
CA LEU A 106 -10.69 1.45 19.69
C LEU A 106 -11.61 2.30 20.58
N THR A 107 -12.38 3.22 19.99
CA THR A 107 -13.22 4.18 20.74
C THR A 107 -14.68 3.73 20.89
N TRP A 108 -15.11 2.73 20.11
CA TRP A 108 -16.39 2.08 20.33
C TRP A 108 -16.32 1.18 21.56
N ASP A 109 -16.61 1.75 22.74
CA ASP A 109 -16.93 1.01 23.97
C ASP A 109 -18.35 0.40 23.91
#